data_AF-A0A392P4P7-F1
#
_entry.id   AF-A0A392P4P7-F1
#
_cell.length_a   1.000
_cell.length_b   1.000
_cell.length_c   1.000
_cell.angle_alpha   90.00
_cell.angle_beta   90.00
_cell.angle_gamma   90.00
#
_symmetry.space_group_name_H-M   'P 1'
#
loop_
_entity.id
_entity.type
_entity.pdbx_description
1 polymer ?
#
loop_
_entity_poly.entity_id
_entity_poly.type
_entity_poly.pdbx_seq_one_letter_code
_entity_poly.pdbx_strand_id
1 'polypeptide(L)'
;MYWIYDIYIWNPSTGFHKKIPLSSFSSNSDIQHYINFYGFGYDQSTDDYLLVTMSFEDDYPLRPHLEFFSLRANMWKEIGGIQLPYSNIVHDDKPAAGLLFNGAIHSLAHCSDLPGGYVIVAFDLMEKKLINMHLPDVFDREPMEFGLWVFGEFLSLWAVCDGDVHGNLMLEVWVMKEYKVNSPWTKTLVLPYDGYSPICSTKSGDFIGTNGHTALAKYNDQGQLLEHHSYFNNRYGWEVALYIESMLLLPDNEQA
;
A
#
# COMPACT_ATOMS: atom_id res chain seq x y z
N MET A 1 -13.37 12.75 -14.77
CA MET A 1 -14.30 13.13 -13.69
C MET A 1 -13.72 12.49 -12.45
N TYR A 2 -12.94 13.24 -11.67
CA TYR A 2 -12.18 12.69 -10.55
C TYR A 2 -13.03 12.73 -9.28
N TRP A 3 -12.92 11.69 -8.46
CA TRP A 3 -13.84 11.40 -7.36
C TRP A 3 -13.30 11.94 -6.04
N ILE A 4 -14.14 12.68 -5.30
CA ILE A 4 -13.92 12.87 -3.86
C ILE A 4 -14.28 11.55 -3.18
N TYR A 5 -13.30 10.92 -2.57
CA TYR A 5 -13.50 9.64 -1.88
C TYR A 5 -14.04 9.89 -0.47
N ASP A 6 -15.22 9.33 -0.19
CA ASP A 6 -15.67 9.15 1.19
C ASP A 6 -14.84 8.05 1.85
N ILE A 7 -14.16 8.36 2.95
CA ILE A 7 -13.35 7.39 3.69
C ILE A 7 -14.11 6.93 4.93
N TYR A 8 -14.17 5.62 5.13
CA TYR A 8 -14.74 4.98 6.31
C TYR A 8 -13.67 4.15 7.00
N ILE A 9 -13.58 4.27 8.32
CA ILE A 9 -12.87 3.31 9.17
C ILE A 9 -13.89 2.30 9.64
N TRP A 10 -13.55 1.02 9.55
CA TRP A 10 -14.41 -0.07 9.99
C TRP A 10 -13.61 -1.10 10.79
N ASN A 11 -14.14 -1.50 11.94
CA ASN A 11 -13.67 -2.65 12.71
C ASN A 11 -14.75 -3.74 12.63
N PRO A 12 -14.52 -4.80 11.83
CA PRO A 12 -15.48 -5.89 11.68
C PRO A 12 -15.76 -6.68 12.97
N SER A 13 -14.79 -6.80 13.88
CA SER A 13 -14.94 -7.59 15.12
C SER A 13 -15.88 -6.92 16.10
N THR A 14 -15.85 -5.59 16.17
CA THR A 14 -16.69 -4.80 17.09
C THR A 14 -17.94 -4.24 16.42
N GLY A 15 -18.00 -4.26 15.08
CA GLY A 15 -19.04 -3.60 14.30
C GLY A 15 -18.89 -2.07 14.25
N PHE A 16 -17.87 -1.50 14.91
CA PHE A 16 -17.60 -0.07 14.89
C PHE A 16 -17.30 0.39 13.46
N HIS A 17 -17.93 1.48 13.04
CA HIS A 17 -17.59 2.17 11.81
C HIS A 17 -17.70 3.68 12.00
N LYS A 18 -16.84 4.43 11.32
CA LYS A 18 -16.82 5.88 11.39
C LYS A 18 -16.52 6.45 10.01
N LYS A 19 -17.39 7.35 9.54
CA LYS A 19 -17.10 8.18 8.37
C LYS A 19 -16.09 9.25 8.78
N ILE A 20 -15.02 9.38 8.01
CA ILE A 20 -14.00 10.41 8.23
C ILE A 20 -14.48 11.70 7.56
N PRO A 21 -14.42 12.85 8.25
CA PRO A 21 -14.76 14.13 7.63
C PRO A 21 -13.79 14.41 6.48
N LEU A 22 -14.26 15.12 5.46
CA LEU A 22 -13.40 15.56 4.37
C LEU A 22 -12.30 16.48 4.91
N SER A 23 -11.10 16.35 4.34
CA SER A 23 -9.99 17.29 4.61
C SER A 23 -10.38 18.70 4.12
N SER A 24 -9.85 19.72 4.80
CA SER A 24 -10.01 21.12 4.39
C SER A 24 -9.58 21.35 2.93
N PHE A 25 -8.54 20.65 2.45
CA PHE A 25 -8.07 20.77 1.06
C PHE A 25 -9.07 20.17 0.08
N SER A 26 -9.62 19.00 0.40
CA SER A 26 -10.67 18.37 -0.42
C SER A 26 -12.02 19.12 -0.38
N SER A 27 -12.22 20.01 0.60
CA SER A 27 -13.46 20.77 0.78
C SER A 27 -13.47 22.13 0.08
N ASN A 28 -12.30 22.64 -0.34
CA ASN A 28 -12.20 23.95 -0.96
C ASN A 28 -12.55 23.85 -2.46
N SER A 29 -13.64 24.50 -2.86
CA SER A 29 -14.37 24.25 -4.12
C SER A 29 -13.68 24.71 -5.40
N ASP A 30 -12.59 25.45 -5.29
CA ASP A 30 -12.02 26.17 -6.44
C ASP A 30 -10.97 25.37 -7.20
N ILE A 31 -10.37 24.34 -6.57
CA ILE A 31 -9.31 23.51 -7.15
C ILE A 31 -9.62 22.03 -6.88
N GLN A 32 -9.57 21.21 -7.92
CA GLN A 32 -9.84 19.78 -7.82
C GLN A 32 -8.65 19.07 -7.17
N HIS A 33 -8.95 18.12 -6.28
CA HIS A 33 -7.95 17.31 -5.58
C HIS A 33 -8.23 15.83 -5.83
N TYR A 34 -7.19 15.04 -6.03
CA TYR A 34 -7.29 13.59 -6.08
C TYR A 34 -6.33 12.95 -5.08
N ILE A 35 -6.82 11.92 -4.38
CA ILE A 35 -6.00 11.13 -3.47
C ILE A 35 -5.18 10.18 -4.33
N ASN A 36 -3.87 10.20 -4.12
CA ASN A 36 -2.93 9.32 -4.79
C ASN A 36 -2.61 8.09 -3.93
N PHE A 37 -2.48 8.32 -2.63
CA PHE A 37 -2.13 7.31 -1.66
C PHE A 37 -2.89 7.53 -0.36
N TYR A 38 -3.26 6.44 0.29
CA TYR A 38 -3.75 6.46 1.66
C TYR A 38 -3.20 5.27 2.44
N GLY A 39 -3.12 5.40 3.75
CA GLY A 39 -2.88 4.26 4.61
C GLY A 39 -3.32 4.51 6.03
N PHE A 40 -3.48 3.43 6.79
CA PHE A 40 -4.01 3.47 8.14
C PHE A 40 -3.09 2.71 9.07
N GLY A 41 -2.84 3.26 10.25
CA GLY A 41 -1.98 2.62 11.24
C GLY A 41 -2.12 3.19 12.63
N TYR A 42 -1.54 2.48 13.59
CA TYR A 42 -1.53 2.86 15.00
C TYR A 42 -0.21 3.52 15.36
N ASP A 43 -0.27 4.74 15.89
CA ASP A 43 0.85 5.47 16.47
C ASP A 43 0.89 5.23 17.97
N GLN A 44 1.80 4.33 18.40
CA GLN A 44 1.98 3.99 19.80
C GLN A 44 2.46 5.18 20.66
N SER A 45 3.12 6.18 20.06
CA SER A 45 3.67 7.32 20.83
C SER A 45 2.58 8.28 21.33
N THR A 46 1.47 8.36 20.59
CA THR A 46 0.30 9.19 20.94
C THR A 46 -0.93 8.37 21.31
N ASP A 47 -0.80 7.03 21.25
CA ASP A 47 -1.89 6.07 21.50
C ASP A 47 -3.11 6.41 20.63
N ASP A 48 -2.86 6.57 19.33
CA ASP A 48 -3.86 7.04 18.37
C ASP A 48 -3.79 6.24 17.06
N TYR A 49 -4.93 6.18 16.37
CA TYR A 49 -5.00 5.66 15.02
C TYR A 49 -4.95 6.82 14.03
N LEU A 50 -4.06 6.71 13.06
CA LEU A 50 -3.84 7.72 12.05
C LEU A 50 -4.23 7.17 10.68
N LEU A 51 -5.04 7.95 9.96
CA LEU A 51 -5.23 7.79 8.52
C LEU A 51 -4.33 8.83 7.84
N VAL A 52 -3.39 8.37 7.02
CA VAL A 52 -2.47 9.23 6.26
C VAL A 52 -2.94 9.25 4.82
N THR A 53 -2.94 10.42 4.21
CA THR A 53 -3.32 10.60 2.81
C THR A 53 -2.34 11.52 2.11
N MET A 54 -1.95 11.16 0.89
CA MET A 54 -1.23 12.03 -0.03
C MET A 54 -2.13 12.34 -1.21
N SER A 55 -2.41 13.63 -1.43
CA SER A 55 -3.24 14.13 -2.52
C SER A 55 -2.49 15.15 -3.36
N PHE A 56 -3.03 15.46 -4.54
CA PHE A 56 -2.47 16.47 -5.45
C PHE A 56 -3.56 17.46 -5.85
N GLU A 57 -3.18 18.73 -5.90
CA GLU A 57 -3.95 19.76 -6.62
C GLU A 57 -3.84 19.51 -8.12
N ASP A 58 -4.98 19.53 -8.82
CA ASP A 58 -5.06 19.53 -10.30
C ASP A 58 -4.75 20.93 -10.87
N ASP A 59 -3.60 21.48 -10.49
CA ASP A 59 -3.01 22.72 -11.02
C ASP A 59 -1.54 22.47 -11.39
N TYR A 60 -1.01 23.24 -12.34
CA TYR A 60 0.39 23.14 -12.77
C TYR A 60 1.24 24.24 -12.13
N PRO A 61 2.32 23.91 -11.40
CA PRO A 61 2.84 22.56 -11.14
C PRO A 61 2.03 21.79 -10.09
N LEU A 62 1.91 20.47 -10.24
CA LEU A 62 1.24 19.58 -9.28
C LEU A 62 1.84 19.77 -7.89
N ARG A 63 0.99 20.10 -6.90
CA ARG A 63 1.42 20.30 -5.52
C ARG A 63 0.98 19.11 -4.66
N PRO A 64 1.93 18.37 -4.06
CA PRO A 64 1.58 17.31 -3.12
C PRO A 64 1.11 17.90 -1.80
N HIS A 65 0.01 17.35 -1.28
CA HIS A 65 -0.49 17.59 0.07
C HIS A 65 -0.44 16.29 0.84
N LEU A 66 0.37 16.26 1.90
CA LEU A 66 0.37 15.16 2.85
C LEU A 66 -0.33 15.59 4.13
N GLU A 67 -1.32 14.80 4.50
CA GLU A 67 -2.07 15.03 5.71
C GLU A 67 -2.24 13.72 6.47
N PHE A 68 -2.48 13.84 7.77
CA PHE A 68 -2.98 12.75 8.57
C PHE A 68 -4.19 13.18 9.39
N PHE A 69 -5.16 12.29 9.47
CA PHE A 69 -6.29 12.39 10.36
C PHE A 69 -5.98 11.65 11.66
N SER A 70 -6.04 12.37 12.77
CA SER A 70 -6.00 11.79 14.12
C SER A 70 -7.40 11.33 14.50
N LEU A 71 -7.56 10.03 14.76
CA LEU A 71 -8.86 9.47 15.13
C LEU A 71 -9.33 9.99 16.49
N ARG A 72 -8.40 10.06 17.45
CA ARG A 72 -8.63 10.57 18.81
C ARG A 72 -8.95 12.06 18.83
N ALA A 73 -8.16 12.90 18.15
CA ALA A 73 -8.43 14.34 18.11
C ALA A 73 -9.52 14.72 17.09
N ASN A 74 -9.96 13.77 16.26
CA ASN A 74 -10.99 13.95 15.24
C ASN A 74 -10.66 15.08 14.26
N MET A 75 -9.40 15.24 13.88
CA MET A 75 -8.94 16.36 13.08
C MET A 75 -7.86 15.96 12.10
N TRP A 76 -7.89 16.63 10.94
CA TRP A 76 -6.82 16.60 9.96
C TRP A 76 -5.68 17.52 10.38
N LYS A 77 -4.45 17.11 10.07
CA LYS A 77 -3.23 17.89 10.24
C LYS A 77 -2.38 17.74 8.99
N GLU A 78 -1.99 18.88 8.42
CA GLU A 78 -1.08 18.94 7.28
C GLU A 78 0.37 18.74 7.74
N ILE A 79 1.15 18.08 6.89
CA ILE A 79 2.59 17.91 7.04
C ILE A 79 3.27 18.69 5.91
N GLY A 80 3.80 19.86 6.27
CA GLY A 80 4.51 20.71 5.32
C GLY A 80 5.89 20.17 4.94
N GLY A 81 6.47 20.79 3.89
CA GLY A 81 7.86 20.57 3.49
C GLY A 81 8.07 19.47 2.44
N ILE A 82 7.00 18.97 1.81
CA ILE A 82 7.10 18.00 0.72
C ILE A 82 7.31 18.74 -0.58
N GLN A 83 8.43 18.44 -1.22
CA GLN A 83 8.84 19.11 -2.46
C GLN A 83 8.99 18.14 -3.63
N LEU A 84 8.93 16.82 -3.38
CA LEU A 84 9.18 15.83 -4.41
C LEU A 84 7.90 15.51 -5.17
N PRO A 85 7.95 15.46 -6.52
CA PRO A 85 6.79 15.19 -7.37
C PRO A 85 6.53 13.68 -7.38
N TYR A 86 5.97 13.16 -6.29
CA TYR A 86 5.51 11.79 -6.27
C TYR A 86 4.26 11.63 -7.13
N SER A 87 4.15 10.54 -7.87
CA SER A 87 2.92 10.17 -8.57
C SER A 87 2.61 8.70 -8.32
N ASN A 88 1.36 8.31 -8.53
CA ASN A 88 0.96 6.93 -8.36
C ASN A 88 1.62 6.11 -9.47
N ILE A 89 2.01 4.88 -9.17
CA ILE A 89 2.53 3.93 -10.16
C ILE A 89 1.37 3.29 -10.93
N VAL A 90 0.21 3.17 -10.30
CA VAL A 90 -0.97 2.59 -10.93
C VAL A 90 -1.63 3.66 -11.79
N HIS A 91 -1.72 3.43 -13.09
CA HIS A 91 -2.43 4.30 -14.06
C HIS A 91 -3.96 4.25 -13.94
N ASP A 92 -4.49 3.67 -12.86
CA ASP A 92 -5.92 3.62 -12.59
C ASP A 92 -6.31 4.86 -11.76
N ASP A 93 -7.56 5.30 -11.87
CA ASP A 93 -8.07 6.48 -11.15
C ASP A 93 -8.17 6.24 -9.61
N LYS A 94 -7.76 5.06 -9.15
CA LYS A 94 -7.85 4.62 -7.76
C LYS A 94 -6.59 4.99 -6.95
N PRO A 95 -6.77 5.42 -5.70
CA PRO A 95 -5.64 5.69 -4.81
C PRO A 95 -4.96 4.38 -4.38
N ALA A 96 -3.63 4.40 -4.28
CA ALA A 96 -2.84 3.29 -3.79
C ALA A 96 -3.01 3.10 -2.27
N ALA A 97 -3.28 1.87 -1.84
CA ALA A 97 -3.34 1.50 -0.44
C ALA A 97 -1.93 1.26 0.12
N GLY A 98 -1.63 1.88 1.25
CA GLY A 98 -0.36 1.75 1.94
C GLY A 98 -0.22 0.48 2.77
N LEU A 99 1.00 -0.05 2.79
CA LEU A 99 1.38 -1.19 3.61
C LEU A 99 1.92 -0.73 4.98
N LEU A 100 1.19 -1.04 6.05
CA LEU A 100 1.67 -0.84 7.41
C LEU A 100 2.74 -1.90 7.76
N PHE A 101 3.94 -1.45 8.10
CA PHE A 101 5.02 -2.31 8.57
C PHE A 101 5.91 -1.56 9.57
N ASN A 102 6.22 -2.18 10.70
CA ASN A 102 7.14 -1.66 11.72
C ASN A 102 6.91 -0.17 12.11
N GLY A 103 5.64 0.22 12.32
CA GLY A 103 5.28 1.58 12.72
C GLY A 103 5.30 2.64 11.61
N ALA A 104 5.51 2.23 10.35
CA ALA A 104 5.45 3.12 9.20
C ALA A 104 4.51 2.58 8.10
N ILE A 105 3.91 3.49 7.34
CA ILE A 105 3.05 3.16 6.20
C ILE A 105 3.86 3.33 4.93
N HIS A 106 3.99 2.28 4.14
CA HIS A 106 4.81 2.24 2.93
C HIS A 106 3.95 2.25 1.68
N SER A 107 4.35 3.03 0.68
CA SER A 107 3.79 3.01 -0.66
C SER A 107 4.90 2.92 -1.68
N LEU A 108 4.57 2.37 -2.85
CA LEU A 108 5.37 2.60 -4.03
C LEU A 108 4.90 3.91 -4.68
N ALA A 109 5.84 4.71 -5.14
CA ALA A 109 5.57 5.93 -5.88
C ALA A 109 6.52 6.06 -7.07
N HIS A 110 6.05 6.72 -8.12
CA HIS A 110 6.92 7.21 -9.18
C HIS A 110 7.43 8.61 -8.81
N CYS A 111 8.69 8.91 -9.09
CA CYS A 111 9.33 10.20 -8.85
C CYS A 111 10.30 10.49 -9.99
N SER A 112 9.96 11.49 -10.83
CA SER A 112 10.74 11.86 -12.02
C SER A 112 12.16 12.34 -11.71
N ASP A 113 12.40 12.80 -10.48
CA ASP A 113 13.67 13.39 -10.05
C ASP A 113 14.67 12.32 -9.59
N LEU A 114 14.23 11.05 -9.48
CA LEU A 114 15.06 9.93 -9.02
C LEU A 114 15.49 9.03 -10.19
N PRO A 115 16.75 8.54 -10.19
CA PRO A 115 17.20 7.52 -11.14
C PRO A 115 16.32 6.26 -11.05
N GLY A 116 15.85 5.76 -12.19
CA GLY A 116 14.93 4.61 -12.25
C GLY A 116 13.46 4.95 -12.01
N GLY A 117 13.13 6.20 -11.67
CA GLY A 117 11.75 6.71 -11.62
C GLY A 117 10.87 6.16 -10.50
N TYR A 118 11.29 5.15 -9.75
CA TYR A 118 10.49 4.52 -8.69
C TYR A 118 11.15 4.59 -7.32
N VAL A 119 10.35 4.72 -6.27
CA VAL A 119 10.82 4.79 -4.88
C VAL A 119 9.79 4.20 -3.93
N ILE A 120 10.26 3.65 -2.81
CA ILE A 120 9.37 3.34 -1.68
C ILE A 120 9.31 4.58 -0.79
N VAL A 121 8.11 5.10 -0.61
CA VAL A 121 7.83 6.20 0.30
C VAL A 121 7.26 5.62 1.59
N ALA A 122 7.94 5.86 2.71
CA ALA A 122 7.53 5.42 4.03
C ALA A 122 7.14 6.62 4.89
N PHE A 123 5.93 6.62 5.41
CA PHE A 123 5.48 7.58 6.39
C PHE A 123 5.66 7.01 7.80
N ASP A 124 6.59 7.57 8.57
CA ASP A 124 6.82 7.21 9.96
C ASP A 124 5.68 7.75 10.83
N LEU A 125 4.91 6.84 11.43
CA LEU A 125 3.74 7.22 12.22
C LEU A 125 4.11 7.91 13.53
N MET A 126 5.29 7.69 14.09
CA MET A 126 5.71 8.31 15.35
C MET A 126 6.28 9.71 15.05
N GLU A 127 7.26 9.78 14.16
CA GLU A 127 8.00 11.00 13.83
C GLU A 127 7.22 11.95 12.92
N LYS A 128 6.13 11.48 12.29
CA LYS A 128 5.31 12.23 11.32
C LYS A 128 6.15 12.74 10.14
N LYS A 129 7.05 11.90 9.64
CA LYS A 129 7.99 12.25 8.57
C LYS A 129 7.91 11.27 7.42
N LEU A 130 8.14 11.80 6.23
CA LEU A 130 8.31 11.01 5.03
C LEU A 130 9.78 10.57 4.89
N ILE A 131 9.98 9.32 4.55
CA ILE A 131 11.30 8.71 4.38
C ILE A 131 11.31 7.99 3.03
N ASN A 132 12.33 8.23 2.23
CA ASN A 132 12.51 7.53 0.96
C ASN A 132 13.39 6.31 1.18
N MET A 133 12.97 5.17 0.66
CA MET A 133 13.71 3.91 0.70
C MET A 133 14.01 3.45 -0.72
N HIS A 134 15.20 2.88 -0.89
CA HIS A 134 15.62 2.33 -2.17
C HIS A 134 14.88 1.03 -2.49
N LEU A 135 14.57 0.86 -3.78
CA LEU A 135 14.08 -0.40 -4.34
C LEU A 135 15.24 -1.39 -4.57
N PRO A 136 14.97 -2.70 -4.74
CA PRO A 136 15.98 -3.64 -5.21
C PRO A 136 16.48 -3.28 -6.62
N ASP A 137 17.70 -3.69 -6.97
CA ASP A 137 18.28 -3.48 -8.31
C ASP A 137 17.48 -4.15 -9.45
N VAL A 138 16.47 -4.97 -9.13
CA VAL A 138 15.56 -5.58 -10.11
C VAL A 138 14.85 -4.54 -10.99
N PHE A 139 14.67 -3.33 -10.47
CA PHE A 139 14.01 -2.23 -11.17
C PHE A 139 14.82 -1.66 -12.33
N ASP A 140 16.12 -1.97 -12.41
CA ASP A 140 16.93 -1.67 -13.61
C ASP A 140 16.43 -2.44 -14.85
N ARG A 141 15.67 -3.52 -14.65
CA ARG A 141 15.06 -4.33 -15.72
C ARG A 141 13.61 -3.95 -16.04
N GLU A 142 13.04 -2.96 -15.36
CA GLU A 142 11.64 -2.52 -15.48
C GLU A 142 10.63 -3.69 -15.39
N PRO A 143 10.33 -4.18 -14.17
CA PRO A 143 9.39 -5.29 -13.99
C PRO A 143 8.00 -4.97 -14.57
N MET A 144 7.31 -5.98 -15.09
CA MET A 144 5.97 -5.83 -15.65
C MET A 144 4.94 -5.44 -14.58
N GLU A 145 5.02 -6.11 -13.44
CA GLU A 145 4.15 -5.88 -12.29
C GLU A 145 4.97 -6.03 -11.02
N PHE A 146 4.65 -5.26 -9.99
CA PHE A 146 5.31 -5.35 -8.70
C PHE A 146 4.46 -4.75 -7.59
N GLY A 147 4.73 -5.15 -6.36
CA GLY A 147 3.98 -4.68 -5.20
C GLY A 147 4.72 -4.91 -3.89
N LEU A 148 4.34 -4.13 -2.88
CA LEU A 148 4.81 -4.32 -1.51
C LEU A 148 3.90 -5.27 -0.76
N TRP A 149 4.50 -6.06 0.13
CA TRP A 149 3.79 -6.94 1.05
C TRP A 149 4.69 -7.31 2.24
N VAL A 150 4.14 -8.09 3.16
CA VAL A 150 4.92 -8.70 4.25
C VAL A 150 5.07 -10.20 3.99
N PHE A 151 6.32 -10.63 3.81
CA PHE A 151 6.67 -12.04 3.64
C PHE A 151 7.41 -12.53 4.88
N GLY A 152 6.78 -13.45 5.62
CA GLY A 152 7.23 -13.82 6.97
C GLY A 152 7.18 -12.63 7.92
N GLU A 153 8.34 -12.13 8.33
CA GLU A 153 8.49 -10.99 9.25
C GLU A 153 9.17 -9.78 8.60
N PHE A 154 9.37 -9.81 7.28
CA PHE A 154 10.15 -8.80 6.57
C PHE A 154 9.29 -7.94 5.65
N LEU A 155 9.61 -6.65 5.57
CA LEU A 155 9.17 -5.82 4.47
C LEU A 155 9.69 -6.43 3.17
N SER A 156 8.77 -6.70 2.26
CA SER A 156 9.04 -7.50 1.08
C SER A 156 8.45 -6.86 -0.15
N LEU A 157 9.01 -7.22 -1.29
CA LEU A 157 8.57 -6.78 -2.61
C LEU A 157 8.48 -8.00 -3.51
N TRP A 158 7.38 -8.11 -4.24
CA TRP A 158 7.25 -9.07 -5.32
C TRP A 158 7.34 -8.33 -6.65
N ALA A 159 7.94 -8.97 -7.65
CA ALA A 159 8.06 -8.44 -9.00
C ALA A 159 7.90 -9.56 -10.03
N VAL A 160 7.19 -9.27 -11.12
CA VAL A 160 7.06 -10.14 -12.29
C VAL A 160 8.09 -9.69 -13.32
N CYS A 161 9.02 -10.59 -13.64
CA CYS A 161 10.13 -10.32 -14.54
C CYS A 161 10.21 -11.38 -15.64
N ASP A 162 10.82 -11.01 -16.77
CA ASP A 162 11.26 -12.00 -17.76
C ASP A 162 12.31 -12.93 -17.13
N GLY A 163 12.00 -14.22 -17.15
CA GLY A 163 12.58 -15.16 -16.21
C GLY A 163 13.52 -16.21 -16.79
N ASP A 164 13.30 -16.68 -18.00
CA ASP A 164 14.12 -17.75 -18.59
C ASP A 164 14.38 -17.58 -20.10
N VAL A 165 15.26 -18.43 -20.62
CA VAL A 165 15.66 -18.48 -22.04
C VAL A 165 14.47 -18.78 -22.97
N HIS A 166 13.34 -19.23 -22.42
CA HIS A 166 12.13 -19.60 -23.14
C HIS A 166 11.08 -18.47 -23.11
N GLY A 167 11.37 -17.36 -22.43
CA GLY A 167 10.49 -16.20 -22.32
C GLY A 167 9.37 -16.38 -21.30
N ASN A 168 9.49 -17.31 -20.36
CA ASN A 168 8.51 -17.46 -19.29
C ASN A 168 8.67 -16.34 -18.25
N LEU A 169 7.53 -15.81 -17.79
CA LEU A 169 7.47 -14.85 -16.70
C LEU A 169 7.73 -15.54 -15.36
N MET A 170 8.50 -14.88 -14.49
CA MET A 170 8.81 -15.35 -13.15
C MET A 170 8.41 -14.32 -12.11
N LEU A 171 7.83 -14.81 -11.02
CA LEU A 171 7.61 -14.07 -9.80
C LEU A 171 8.88 -14.12 -8.95
N GLU A 172 9.53 -12.98 -8.76
CA GLU A 172 10.67 -12.83 -7.86
C GLU A 172 10.21 -12.16 -6.56
N VAL A 173 10.59 -12.72 -5.40
CA VAL A 173 10.36 -12.11 -4.09
C VAL A 173 11.68 -11.65 -3.49
N TRP A 174 11.69 -10.38 -3.11
CA TRP A 174 12.80 -9.69 -2.48
C TRP A 174 12.40 -9.30 -1.06
N VAL A 175 13.30 -9.50 -0.10
CA VAL A 175 13.08 -9.14 1.31
C VAL A 175 14.15 -8.18 1.80
N MET A 176 13.74 -7.22 2.61
CA MET A 176 14.65 -6.37 3.37
C MET A 176 14.88 -7.01 4.75
N LYS A 177 15.99 -7.74 4.89
CA LYS A 177 16.30 -8.49 6.13
C LYS A 177 16.54 -7.60 7.34
N GLU A 178 17.18 -6.46 7.12
CA GLU A 178 17.36 -5.43 8.14
C GLU A 178 16.50 -4.24 7.76
N TYR A 179 15.47 -3.92 8.55
CA TYR A 179 14.61 -2.78 8.25
C TYR A 179 15.33 -1.44 8.53
N LYS A 180 16.00 -0.89 7.51
CA LYS A 180 16.67 0.41 7.51
C LYS A 180 16.66 0.98 6.09
N VAL A 181 16.72 2.31 5.98
CA VAL A 181 16.60 3.05 4.71
C VAL A 181 17.54 2.58 3.60
N ASN A 182 18.79 2.25 3.95
CA ASN A 182 19.84 1.85 3.01
C ASN A 182 20.17 0.36 3.09
N SER A 183 19.28 -0.45 3.67
CA SER A 183 19.52 -1.88 3.76
C SER A 183 19.41 -2.54 2.38
N PRO A 184 20.29 -3.50 2.07
CA PRO A 184 20.21 -4.25 0.83
C PRO A 184 18.97 -5.15 0.81
N TRP A 185 18.41 -5.31 -0.38
CA TRP A 185 17.37 -6.30 -0.66
C TRP A 185 17.99 -7.65 -0.99
N THR A 186 17.42 -8.73 -0.45
CA THR A 186 17.83 -10.10 -0.77
C THR A 186 16.74 -10.80 -1.55
N LYS A 187 17.06 -11.32 -2.75
CA LYS A 187 16.17 -12.23 -3.47
C LYS A 187 16.05 -13.54 -2.70
N THR A 188 14.84 -13.97 -2.39
CA THR A 188 14.58 -15.15 -1.56
C THR A 188 13.81 -16.23 -2.28
N LEU A 189 12.96 -15.85 -3.24
CA LEU A 189 12.07 -16.78 -3.93
C LEU A 189 11.99 -16.40 -5.41
N VAL A 190 11.99 -17.41 -6.27
CA VAL A 190 11.78 -17.27 -7.71
C VAL A 190 10.87 -18.40 -8.16
N LEU A 191 9.70 -18.07 -8.68
CA LEU A 191 8.67 -19.04 -9.06
C LEU A 191 8.15 -18.73 -10.47
N PRO A 192 7.67 -19.74 -11.22
CA PRO A 192 6.90 -19.49 -12.43
C PRO A 192 5.71 -18.59 -12.12
N TYR A 193 5.52 -17.52 -12.89
CA TYR A 193 4.35 -16.65 -12.74
C TYR A 193 3.16 -17.25 -13.49
N ASP A 194 2.04 -17.42 -12.80
CA ASP A 194 0.82 -18.00 -13.35
C ASP A 194 -0.38 -17.02 -13.32
N GLY A 195 -0.09 -15.73 -13.22
CA GLY A 195 -1.10 -14.66 -13.28
C GLY A 195 -1.72 -14.28 -11.94
N TYR A 196 -1.13 -14.68 -10.81
CA TYR A 196 -1.60 -14.32 -9.47
C TYR A 196 -0.68 -13.30 -8.79
N SER A 197 -1.24 -12.15 -8.45
CA SER A 197 -0.57 -11.14 -7.64
C SER A 197 -0.62 -11.56 -6.16
N PRO A 198 0.51 -11.62 -5.45
CA PRO A 198 0.54 -12.03 -4.06
C PRO A 198 -0.17 -11.03 -3.12
N ILE A 199 -0.91 -11.56 -2.13
CA ILE A 199 -1.63 -10.79 -1.11
C ILE A 199 -0.94 -10.91 0.26
N CYS A 200 -0.68 -12.14 0.70
CA CYS A 200 -0.09 -12.42 2.00
C CYS A 200 0.62 -13.77 2.05
N SER A 201 1.40 -13.97 3.11
CA SER A 201 2.03 -15.25 3.43
C SER A 201 1.42 -15.85 4.69
N THR A 202 1.39 -17.17 4.73
CA THR A 202 0.96 -17.96 5.89
C THR A 202 2.15 -18.29 6.79
N LYS A 203 1.88 -18.74 8.02
CA LYS A 203 2.94 -19.19 8.96
C LYS A 203 3.73 -20.40 8.45
N SER A 204 3.18 -21.20 7.54
CA SER A 204 3.89 -22.32 6.90
C SER A 204 4.82 -21.88 5.78
N GLY A 205 4.79 -20.61 5.37
CA GLY A 205 5.54 -20.10 4.22
C GLY A 205 4.78 -20.19 2.90
N ASP A 206 3.56 -20.76 2.90
CA ASP A 206 2.68 -20.75 1.73
C ASP A 206 2.24 -19.31 1.44
N PHE A 207 2.08 -18.94 0.17
CA PHE A 207 1.57 -17.63 -0.22
C PHE A 207 0.17 -17.73 -0.81
N ILE A 208 -0.62 -16.69 -0.54
CA ILE A 208 -1.96 -16.52 -1.08
C ILE A 208 -1.92 -15.36 -2.06
N GLY A 209 -2.41 -15.57 -3.27
CA GLY A 209 -2.48 -14.57 -4.32
C GLY A 209 -3.88 -14.46 -4.93
N THR A 210 -4.11 -13.41 -5.70
CA THR A 210 -5.34 -13.20 -6.48
C THR A 210 -5.03 -13.02 -7.96
N ASN A 211 -5.89 -13.59 -8.81
CA ASN A 211 -5.87 -13.35 -10.25
C ASN A 211 -6.95 -12.32 -10.58
N GLY A 212 -6.53 -11.05 -10.65
CA GLY A 212 -7.34 -9.96 -11.23
C GLY A 212 -8.78 -9.90 -10.72
N HIS A 213 -8.98 -10.11 -9.40
CA HIS A 213 -10.28 -10.02 -8.71
C HIS A 213 -11.27 -11.18 -8.89
N THR A 214 -10.88 -12.29 -9.51
CA THR A 214 -11.82 -13.38 -9.83
C THR A 214 -11.61 -14.65 -9.00
N ALA A 215 -10.37 -14.88 -8.56
CA ALA A 215 -10.00 -16.06 -7.81
C ALA A 215 -8.91 -15.79 -6.79
N LEU A 216 -8.91 -16.60 -5.74
CA LEU A 216 -7.85 -16.75 -4.75
C LEU A 216 -7.16 -18.08 -4.99
N ALA A 217 -5.85 -18.08 -4.93
CA ALA A 217 -5.04 -19.28 -5.00
C ALA A 217 -4.00 -19.30 -3.89
N LYS A 218 -3.74 -20.50 -3.38
CA LYS A 218 -2.72 -20.76 -2.38
C LYS A 218 -1.62 -21.61 -3.00
N TYR A 219 -0.37 -21.23 -2.77
CA TYR A 219 0.80 -21.91 -3.30
C TYR A 219 1.79 -22.21 -2.20
N ASN A 220 2.54 -23.32 -2.33
CA ASN A 220 3.67 -23.58 -1.45
C ASN A 220 4.92 -22.77 -1.88
N ASP A 221 5.99 -22.88 -1.09
CA ASP A 221 7.29 -22.25 -1.36
C ASP A 221 8.01 -22.75 -2.62
N GLN A 222 7.48 -23.77 -3.30
CA GLN A 222 7.95 -24.25 -4.61
C GLN A 222 7.09 -23.75 -5.77
N GLY A 223 6.09 -22.89 -5.50
CA GLY A 223 5.17 -22.36 -6.51
C GLY A 223 4.16 -23.38 -7.01
N GLN A 224 3.94 -24.47 -6.27
CA GLN A 224 2.91 -25.44 -6.59
C GLN A 224 1.58 -24.97 -6.04
N LEU A 225 0.56 -24.94 -6.90
CA LEU A 225 -0.81 -24.64 -6.52
C LEU A 225 -1.36 -25.72 -5.57
N LEU A 226 -1.76 -25.31 -4.37
CA LEU A 226 -2.34 -26.16 -3.34
C LEU A 226 -3.87 -26.07 -3.34
N GLU A 227 -4.40 -24.85 -3.40
CA GLU A 227 -5.83 -24.57 -3.30
C GLU A 227 -6.20 -23.46 -4.27
N HIS A 228 -7.40 -23.54 -4.84
CA HIS A 228 -7.92 -22.55 -5.77
C HIS A 228 -9.42 -22.36 -5.54
N HIS A 229 -9.82 -21.12 -5.33
CA HIS A 229 -11.19 -20.73 -5.05
C HIS A 229 -11.59 -19.54 -5.92
N SER A 230 -12.44 -19.78 -6.91
CA SER A 230 -13.12 -18.71 -7.65
C SER A 230 -14.29 -18.17 -6.84
N TYR A 231 -14.39 -16.85 -6.71
CA TYR A 231 -15.45 -16.20 -5.95
C TYR A 231 -16.26 -15.20 -6.78
N PHE A 232 -15.91 -14.97 -8.06
CA PHE A 232 -16.63 -14.01 -8.88
C PHE A 232 -16.61 -14.31 -10.39
N ASN A 233 -17.66 -13.86 -11.09
CA ASN A 233 -17.85 -14.11 -12.53
C ASN A 233 -18.30 -12.85 -13.33
N ASN A 234 -18.18 -11.64 -12.76
CA ASN A 234 -18.62 -10.38 -13.38
C ASN A 234 -17.48 -9.34 -13.45
N ARG A 235 -17.53 -8.43 -14.42
CA ARG A 235 -16.43 -7.54 -14.85
C ARG A 235 -16.06 -6.40 -13.89
N TYR A 236 -16.81 -6.21 -12.80
CA TYR A 236 -16.63 -5.05 -11.91
C TYR A 236 -15.62 -5.26 -10.78
N GLY A 237 -15.12 -6.49 -10.58
CA GLY A 237 -14.07 -6.81 -9.60
C GLY A 237 -14.46 -6.54 -8.14
N TRP A 238 -13.79 -7.21 -7.21
CA TRP A 238 -13.80 -6.87 -5.78
C TRP A 238 -12.37 -6.87 -5.27
N GLU A 239 -12.06 -5.95 -4.36
CA GLU A 239 -10.81 -5.97 -3.61
C GLU A 239 -10.96 -6.98 -2.46
N VAL A 240 -9.99 -7.88 -2.34
CA VAL A 240 -9.91 -8.84 -1.25
C VAL A 240 -8.89 -8.33 -0.26
N ALA A 241 -9.31 -8.20 1.00
CA ALA A 241 -8.44 -7.83 2.10
C ALA A 241 -8.33 -8.99 3.09
N LEU A 242 -7.12 -9.23 3.61
CA LEU A 242 -6.93 -10.13 4.74
C LEU A 242 -7.42 -9.44 6.01
N TYR A 243 -8.35 -10.07 6.71
CA TYR A 243 -8.78 -9.62 8.03
C TYR A 243 -8.28 -10.61 9.09
N ILE A 244 -7.49 -10.10 10.02
CA ILE A 244 -7.08 -10.83 11.22
C ILE A 244 -7.89 -10.23 12.37
N GLU A 245 -8.65 -11.09 13.06
CA GLU A 245 -9.49 -10.65 14.16
C GLU A 245 -8.67 -9.96 15.25
N SER A 246 -9.12 -8.77 15.64
CA SER A 246 -8.50 -7.97 16.68
C SER A 246 -9.59 -7.33 17.54
N MET A 247 -9.45 -7.47 18.86
CA MET A 247 -10.36 -6.88 19.86
C MET A 247 -9.92 -5.47 20.28
N LEU A 248 -9.00 -4.85 19.54
CA LEU A 248 -8.57 -3.47 19.81
C LEU A 248 -9.77 -2.53 19.63
N LEU A 249 -10.08 -1.79 20.69
CA LEU A 249 -11.12 -0.77 20.69
C LEU A 249 -10.59 0.45 19.94
N LEU A 250 -11.34 0.92 18.95
CA LEU A 250 -11.12 2.25 18.39
C LEU A 250 -11.70 3.27 19.39
N PRO A 251 -11.07 4.45 19.56
CA PRO A 251 -11.61 5.47 20.45
C PRO A 251 -13.01 5.89 19.96
N ASP A 252 -14.03 5.58 20.76
CA ASP A 252 -15.40 6.03 20.54
C ASP A 252 -15.48 7.53 20.81
N ASN A 253 -15.73 8.32 19.77
CA ASN A 253 -16.15 9.71 19.94
C ASN A 253 -17.68 9.75 20.13
N GLU A 254 -18.18 9.13 21.20
CA GLU A 254 -19.47 9.50 21.74
C GLU A 254 -19.32 10.78 22.58
N GLN A 255 -19.16 11.92 21.89
CA GLN A 255 -19.48 13.26 22.41
C GLN A 255 -19.35 14.31 21.30
N ALA A 256 -20.47 14.58 20.62
CA ALA A 256 -20.89 15.90 20.14
C ALA A 256 -22.41 15.89 19.97
#